data_AF-A0A1I4EK26-F1
#
_entry.id   AF-A0A1I4EK26-F1
#
_cell.length_a   1.000
_cell.length_b   1.000
_cell.length_c   1.000
_cell.angle_alpha   90.00
_cell.angle_beta   90.00
_cell.angle_gamma   90.00
#
_symmetry.space_group_name_H-M   'P 1'
#
loop_
_entity.id
_entity.type
_entity.pdbx_description
1 polymer ?
#
loop_
_entity_poly.entity_id
_entity_poly.type
_entity_poly.pdbx_seq_one_letter_code
_entity_poly.pdbx_strand_id
1 'polypeptide(L)' 'MSEKRKDNRGRVLHNGEIQRKDGMYQFKYIDANGKEKFVYS' A
#
# COMPACT_ATOMS: atom_id res chain seq x y z
N MET A 1 -21.12 2.89 1.20
CA MET A 1 -20.11 2.68 2.28
C MET A 1 -18.87 2.08 1.62
N SER A 2 -17.89 2.92 1.23
CA SER A 2 -16.65 2.39 0.66
C SER A 2 -15.79 1.87 1.80
N GLU A 3 -15.70 0.56 1.94
CA GLU A 3 -14.95 -0.08 3.00
C GLU A 3 -13.47 0.26 2.83
N LYS A 4 -12.91 1.02 3.77
CA LYS A 4 -11.50 1.42 3.71
C LYS A 4 -10.65 0.18 3.96
N ARG A 5 -9.66 -0.04 3.10
CA ARG A 5 -8.65 -1.10 3.31
C ARG A 5 -7.96 -0.88 4.65
N LYS A 6 -7.76 -1.96 5.41
CA LYS A 6 -7.04 -1.94 6.67
C LYS A 6 -5.90 -2.95 6.65
N ASP A 7 -4.87 -2.69 7.44
CA ASP A 7 -3.80 -3.63 7.71
C ASP A 7 -4.19 -4.63 8.81
N ASN A 8 -3.32 -5.61 9.07
CA ASN A 8 -3.48 -6.62 10.13
C ASN A 8 -3.51 -6.02 11.56
N ARG A 9 -3.17 -4.74 11.71
CA ARG A 9 -3.21 -4.01 12.99
C ARG A 9 -4.41 -3.07 13.09
N GLY A 10 -5.33 -3.10 12.12
CA GLY A 10 -6.53 -2.28 12.08
C GLY A 10 -6.32 -0.83 11.63
N ARG A 11 -5.13 -0.45 11.16
CA ARG A 11 -4.88 0.89 10.60
C ARG A 11 -5.40 0.95 9.16
N VAL A 12 -5.90 2.11 8.76
CA VAL A 12 -6.38 2.35 7.40
C VAL A 12 -5.18 2.45 6.45
N LEU A 13 -5.22 1.70 5.35
CA LEU A 13 -4.27 1.80 4.25
C LEU A 13 -4.76 2.87 3.26
N HIS A 14 -3.89 3.81 2.92
CA HIS A 14 -4.12 4.78 1.85
C HIS A 14 -3.88 4.18 0.47
N ASN A 15 -4.21 4.94 -0.58
CA ASN A 15 -4.02 4.51 -1.96
C ASN A 15 -2.54 4.27 -2.24
N GLY A 16 -2.21 3.10 -2.79
CA GLY A 16 -0.83 2.66 -3.02
C GLY A 16 -0.20 1.93 -1.84
N GLU A 17 -0.73 2.06 -0.62
CA GLU A 17 -0.21 1.35 0.55
C GLU A 17 -0.75 -0.07 0.63
N ILE A 18 0.17 -1.02 0.80
CA ILE A 18 -0.12 -2.44 0.93
C ILE A 18 0.71 -2.98 2.09
N GLN A 19 0.08 -3.74 2.97
CA GLN A 19 0.81 -4.57 3.92
C GLN A 19 1.09 -5.93 3.28
N ARG A 20 2.35 -6.35 3.30
CA ARG A 20 2.79 -7.67 2.85
C ARG A 20 2.43 -8.74 3.89
N LYS A 21 2.52 -10.01 3.49
CA LYS A 21 2.18 -11.15 4.36
C LYS A 21 3.08 -11.25 5.60
N ASP A 22 4.30 -10.76 5.51
CA ASP A 22 5.28 -10.65 6.61
C ASP A 22 4.97 -9.48 7.58
N GLY A 23 3.99 -8.64 7.26
CA GLY A 23 3.62 -7.47 8.06
C GLY A 23 4.37 -6.18 7.69
N MET A 24 5.30 -6.22 6.73
CA MET A 24 6.02 -5.04 6.23
C MET A 24 5.13 -4.19 5.32
N TYR A 25 5.42 -2.90 5.23
CA TYR A 25 4.70 -1.98 4.33
C TYR A 25 5.41 -1.91 2.99
N GLN A 26 4.63 -1.92 1.93
CA GLN A 26 5.07 -1.54 0.60
C GLN A 26 4.16 -0.42 0.08
N PHE A 27 4.77 0.52 -0.61
CA PHE A 27 4.05 1.57 -1.33
C PHE A 27 4.21 1.35 -2.83
N LYS A 28 3.11 1.06 -3.52
CA LYS A 28 3.03 0.98 -4.97
C LYS A 28 2.58 2.33 -5.51
N TYR A 29 3.36 2.91 -6.40
CA TYR A 29 2.98 4.12 -7.14
C TYR A 29 3.33 3.99 -8.62
N ILE A 30 2.68 4.80 -9.43
CA ILE A 30 3.00 4.94 -10.84
C ILE A 30 3.94 6.13 -10.93
N ASP A 31 5.13 5.93 -11.48
CA ASP A 31 6.09 7.00 -11.72
C ASP A 31 5.61 7.94 -12.83
N ALA A 32 6.31 9.06 -13.02
CA ALA A 32 5.97 10.04 -14.07
C ALA A 32 6.03 9.45 -15.50
N ASN A 33 6.68 8.30 -15.68
CA ASN A 33 6.77 7.59 -16.96
C ASN A 33 5.69 6.51 -17.11
N GLY A 34 4.71 6.44 -16.19
CA GLY A 34 3.67 5.42 -16.21
C GLY A 34 4.11 4.05 -15.73
N LYS A 35 5.32 3.91 -15.17
CA LYS A 35 5.84 2.62 -14.71
C LYS A 35 5.53 2.40 -13.24
N GLU A 36 5.17 1.16 -12.90
CA GLU A 36 4.94 0.77 -11.51
C GLU A 36 6.26 0.74 -10.74
N LYS A 37 6.29 1.42 -9.60
CA LYS A 37 7.40 1.45 -8.66
C LYS A 37 6.92 1.00 -7.29
N PHE A 38 7.83 0.32 -6.59
CA PHE A 38 7.60 -0.20 -5.25
C PHE A 38 8.65 0.40 -4.31
N VAL A 39 8.19 1.05 -3.24
CA VAL A 39 9.03 1.48 -2.12
C VAL A 39 8.77 0.53 -0.96
N TYR A 40 9.85 0.07 -0.32
CA TYR A 40 9.82 -0.79 0.86
C TYR A 40 10.27 0.03 2.08
N SER A 41 9.67 -0.21 3.24
CA SER A 41 10.09 0.35 4.53
C SER A 41 10.44 -0.75 5.51
#